data_AF-A0A2N6B1U2-F1
#
_entry.id   AF-A0A2N6B1U2-F1
#
_cell.length_a   1.000
_cell.length_b   1.000
_cell.length_c   1.000
_cell.angle_alpha   90.00
_cell.angle_beta   90.00
_cell.angle_gamma   90.00
#
_symmetry.space_group_name_H-M   'P 1'
#
loop_
_entity.id
_entity.type
_entity.pdbx_description
1 polymer ?
#
loop_
_entity_poly.entity_id
_entity_poly.type
_entity_poly.pdbx_seq_one_letter_code
_entity_poly.pdbx_strand_id
1 'polypeptide(L)'
;MTGRYLRAGAGASALYALAVAAALAHGGAVGVVKERMDAMSAMAKAVKATAEMFKGTAPYDADAVKRTAAIINKHSGDALTKLFPQGSSHPPSEARKAIWRDWQTFADLARRLEVQSAGLAAAAENEPDRAAGASSGGSTGAVMMASSSSMTVSENELAAMPAKRVFGLVVKTCSDCHSDFRRERK
;
A
#
# COMPACT_ATOMS: atom_id res chain seq x y z
N MET A 1 59.08 -36.85 35.48
CA MET A 1 58.15 -36.73 34.34
C MET A 1 56.75 -36.57 34.88
N THR A 2 56.38 -35.31 35.12
CA THR A 2 55.15 -34.80 35.73
C THR A 2 54.86 -33.54 34.92
N GLY A 3 53.68 -33.19 34.44
CA GLY A 3 52.32 -33.69 34.54
C GLY A 3 51.43 -32.52 34.10
N ARG A 4 50.29 -32.84 33.49
CA ARG A 4 49.12 -31.95 33.28
C ARG A 4 49.25 -30.85 32.20
N TYR A 5 48.82 -31.22 31.00
CA TYR A 5 48.13 -30.30 30.08
C TYR A 5 46.73 -30.01 30.65
N LEU A 6 46.47 -28.78 31.11
CA LEU A 6 45.12 -28.24 31.20
C LEU A 6 45.03 -27.09 30.18
N ARG A 7 44.61 -27.42 28.97
CA ARG A 7 44.02 -26.44 28.06
C ARG A 7 42.60 -26.18 28.55
N ALA A 8 42.36 -24.99 29.07
CA ALA A 8 41.02 -24.51 29.41
C ALA A 8 40.18 -24.44 28.12
N GLY A 9 39.31 -25.43 27.93
CA GLY A 9 38.21 -25.34 26.97
C GLY A 9 37.09 -24.53 27.60
N ALA A 10 36.94 -23.27 27.20
CA ALA A 10 35.73 -22.50 27.47
C ALA A 10 34.67 -22.94 26.45
N GLY A 11 33.89 -23.95 26.81
CA GLY A 11 32.72 -24.38 26.07
C GLY A 11 31.51 -23.48 26.34
N ALA A 12 30.88 -23.11 25.24
CA ALA A 12 29.43 -23.17 25.00
C ALA A 12 28.47 -22.25 25.78
N SER A 13 27.68 -21.53 24.96
CA SER A 13 26.24 -21.31 25.12
C SER A 13 25.77 -20.20 26.05
N ALA A 14 25.31 -19.10 25.45
CA ALA A 14 23.87 -18.79 25.35
C ALA A 14 23.67 -17.34 24.89
N LEU A 15 23.50 -17.12 23.58
CA LEU A 15 22.87 -15.91 23.07
C LEU A 15 21.72 -16.34 22.16
N TYR A 16 20.67 -16.88 22.77
CA TYR A 16 19.37 -17.13 22.13
C TYR A 16 18.31 -16.36 22.91
N ALA A 17 18.33 -15.04 22.80
CA ALA A 17 17.26 -14.21 23.33
C ALA A 17 17.19 -12.91 22.52
N LEU A 18 16.69 -12.98 21.28
CA LEU A 18 16.23 -11.80 20.54
C LEU A 18 15.34 -12.22 19.37
N ALA A 19 14.10 -12.61 19.64
CA ALA A 19 13.04 -12.63 18.62
C ALA A 19 11.62 -12.65 19.22
N VAL A 20 11.28 -11.76 20.16
CA VAL A 20 9.85 -11.55 20.53
C VAL A 20 9.52 -10.05 20.61
N ALA A 21 9.92 -9.27 19.60
CA ALA A 21 9.58 -7.84 19.52
C ALA A 21 8.65 -7.48 18.35
N ALA A 22 8.04 -8.47 17.67
CA ALA A 22 7.13 -8.21 16.55
C ALA A 22 5.64 -8.06 16.96
N ALA A 23 5.28 -8.31 18.22
CA ALA A 23 3.89 -8.56 18.61
C ALA A 23 3.07 -7.34 19.08
N LEU A 24 3.64 -6.12 19.14
CA LEU A 24 2.94 -4.96 19.72
C LEU A 24 2.48 -3.89 18.72
N ALA A 25 2.83 -4.00 17.43
CA ALA A 25 2.53 -2.96 16.45
C ALA A 25 1.02 -2.72 16.20
N HIS A 26 0.18 -3.72 16.48
CA HIS A 26 -1.27 -3.69 16.21
C HIS A 26 -2.13 -3.74 17.48
N GLY A 27 -1.57 -3.32 18.62
CA GLY A 27 -2.34 -3.22 19.87
C GLY A 27 -2.94 -4.55 20.33
N GLY A 28 -2.24 -5.66 20.10
CA GLY A 28 -2.71 -7.01 20.47
C GLY A 28 -3.72 -7.63 19.51
N ALA A 29 -3.88 -7.11 18.30
CA ALA A 29 -4.75 -7.71 17.29
C ALA A 29 -4.39 -9.19 17.05
N VAL A 30 -5.42 -10.02 16.83
CA VAL A 30 -5.29 -11.44 16.48
C VAL A 30 -6.17 -11.79 15.28
N GLY A 31 -5.91 -12.96 14.67
CA GLY A 31 -6.67 -13.48 13.53
C GLY A 31 -6.78 -12.48 12.38
N VAL A 32 -7.95 -12.45 11.73
CA VAL A 32 -8.23 -11.60 10.57
C VAL A 32 -8.00 -10.10 10.82
N VAL A 33 -8.15 -9.63 12.07
CA VAL A 33 -7.89 -8.22 12.43
C VAL A 33 -6.41 -7.93 12.33
N LYS A 34 -5.56 -8.82 12.83
CA LYS A 34 -4.11 -8.69 12.71
C LYS A 34 -3.67 -8.75 11.26
N GLU A 35 -4.17 -9.73 10.52
CA GLU A 35 -3.80 -9.96 9.12
C GLU A 35 -4.03 -8.71 8.25
N ARG A 36 -5.20 -8.06 8.35
CA ARG A 36 -5.44 -6.82 7.60
C ARG A 36 -4.60 -5.66 8.09
N MET A 37 -4.33 -5.55 9.39
CA MET A 37 -3.52 -4.45 9.90
C MET A 37 -2.05 -4.59 9.48
N ASP A 38 -1.53 -5.82 9.41
CA ASP A 38 -0.23 -6.14 8.82
C ASP A 38 -0.19 -5.75 7.33
N ALA A 39 -1.21 -6.16 6.56
CA ALA A 39 -1.33 -5.82 5.13
C ALA A 39 -1.34 -4.30 4.89
N MET A 40 -2.16 -3.57 5.66
CA MET A 40 -2.22 -2.10 5.58
C MET A 40 -0.89 -1.44 5.98
N SER A 41 -0.17 -2.00 6.95
CA SER A 41 1.14 -1.51 7.35
C SER A 41 2.21 -1.73 6.28
N ALA A 42 2.17 -2.88 5.59
CA ALA A 42 3.06 -3.17 4.47
C ALA A 42 2.83 -2.20 3.30
N MET A 43 1.56 -2.00 2.91
CA MET A 43 1.20 -1.02 1.89
C MET A 43 1.61 0.41 2.27
N ALA A 44 1.36 0.84 3.51
CA ALA A 44 1.74 2.18 3.98
C ALA A 44 3.25 2.43 3.91
N LYS A 45 4.08 1.42 4.26
CA LYS A 45 5.54 1.50 4.13
C LYS A 45 5.98 1.63 2.67
N ALA A 46 5.39 0.84 1.77
CA ALA A 46 5.71 0.88 0.35
C ALA A 46 5.30 2.22 -0.30
N VAL A 47 4.10 2.72 0.02
CA VAL A 47 3.62 4.04 -0.42
C VAL A 47 4.55 5.15 0.07
N LYS A 48 4.99 5.10 1.35
CA LYS A 48 5.91 6.09 1.90
C LYS A 48 7.23 6.13 1.15
N ALA A 49 7.88 4.97 0.95
CA ALA A 49 9.15 4.91 0.22
C ALA A 49 9.01 5.47 -1.20
N THR A 50 7.91 5.14 -1.88
CA THR A 50 7.62 5.62 -3.23
C THR A 50 7.32 7.12 -3.29
N ALA A 51 6.64 7.66 -2.28
CA ALA A 51 6.36 9.09 -2.19
C ALA A 51 7.65 9.92 -2.10
N GLU A 52 8.67 9.44 -1.39
CA GLU A 52 9.96 10.13 -1.30
C GLU A 52 10.67 10.22 -2.67
N MET A 53 10.60 9.17 -3.50
CA MET A 53 11.09 9.23 -4.88
C MET A 53 10.35 10.30 -5.71
N PHE A 54 9.02 10.34 -5.65
CA PHE A 54 8.22 11.30 -6.41
C PHE A 54 8.28 12.75 -5.88
N LYS A 55 8.75 12.95 -4.65
CA LYS A 55 9.07 14.26 -4.06
C LYS A 55 10.49 14.74 -4.38
N GLY A 56 11.34 13.88 -4.96
CA GLY A 56 12.75 14.18 -5.22
C GLY A 56 13.64 14.09 -3.98
N THR A 57 13.16 13.52 -2.87
CA THR A 57 13.95 13.30 -1.65
C THR A 57 14.73 11.98 -1.69
N ALA A 58 14.47 11.14 -2.70
CA ALA A 58 15.27 9.97 -3.07
C ALA A 58 15.35 9.85 -4.61
N PRO A 59 16.40 9.22 -5.18
CA PRO A 59 16.48 8.94 -6.61
C PRO A 59 15.29 8.10 -7.09
N TYR A 60 14.83 8.34 -8.31
CA TYR A 60 13.78 7.53 -8.92
C TYR A 60 14.30 6.13 -9.27
N ASP A 61 13.61 5.09 -8.79
CA ASP A 61 13.85 3.69 -9.12
C ASP A 61 12.54 3.07 -9.63
N ALA A 62 12.47 2.81 -10.94
CA ALA A 62 11.31 2.20 -11.59
C ALA A 62 10.99 0.81 -11.01
N ASP A 63 12.00 0.02 -10.65
CA ASP A 63 11.78 -1.29 -10.05
C ASP A 63 11.27 -1.17 -8.62
N ALA A 64 11.65 -0.13 -7.87
CA ALA A 64 11.03 0.17 -6.58
C ALA A 64 9.54 0.53 -6.74
N VAL A 65 9.18 1.28 -7.78
CA VAL A 65 7.77 1.57 -8.08
C VAL A 65 7.01 0.29 -8.42
N LYS A 66 7.57 -0.60 -9.25
CA LYS A 66 6.97 -1.93 -9.56
C LYS A 66 6.81 -2.79 -8.31
N ARG A 67 7.80 -2.81 -7.41
CA ARG A 67 7.70 -3.53 -6.13
C ARG A 67 6.58 -2.99 -5.24
N THR A 68 6.44 -1.66 -5.16
CA THR A 68 5.34 -1.03 -4.43
C THR A 68 3.98 -1.39 -5.03
N ALA A 69 3.86 -1.29 -6.36
CA ALA A 69 2.66 -1.69 -7.07
C ALA A 69 2.28 -3.16 -6.77
N ALA A 70 3.24 -4.08 -6.80
CA ALA A 70 3.01 -5.48 -6.48
C ALA A 70 2.53 -5.70 -5.03
N ILE A 71 3.11 -4.98 -4.06
CA ILE A 71 2.67 -5.04 -2.65
C ILE A 71 1.23 -4.57 -2.50
N ILE A 72 0.86 -3.47 -3.17
CA ILE A 72 -0.50 -2.93 -3.12
C ILE A 72 -1.48 -3.90 -3.79
N ASN A 73 -1.14 -4.38 -4.98
CA ASN A 73 -1.99 -5.29 -5.75
C ASN A 73 -2.32 -6.57 -4.95
N LYS A 74 -1.29 -7.17 -4.33
CA LYS A 74 -1.44 -8.34 -3.44
C LYS A 74 -2.44 -8.15 -2.29
N HIS A 75 -2.65 -6.91 -1.85
CA HIS A 75 -3.51 -6.55 -0.72
C HIS A 75 -4.70 -5.69 -1.13
N SER A 76 -5.16 -5.82 -2.37
CA SER A 76 -6.28 -5.08 -2.95
C SER A 76 -7.39 -6.02 -3.44
N GLY A 77 -8.44 -5.47 -4.07
CA GLY A 77 -9.54 -6.26 -4.63
C GLY A 77 -10.14 -7.26 -3.63
N ASP A 78 -10.36 -8.49 -4.09
CA ASP A 78 -10.90 -9.57 -3.27
C ASP A 78 -10.00 -9.97 -2.11
N ALA A 79 -8.67 -9.85 -2.25
CA ALA A 79 -7.74 -10.17 -1.17
C ALA A 79 -7.94 -9.22 0.02
N LEU A 80 -8.30 -7.95 -0.24
CA LEU A 80 -8.65 -6.98 0.78
C LEU A 80 -10.02 -7.29 1.39
N THR A 81 -11.06 -7.43 0.58
CA THR A 81 -12.45 -7.54 1.07
C THR A 81 -12.66 -8.79 1.92
N LYS A 82 -11.99 -9.91 1.60
CA LYS A 82 -12.00 -11.15 2.39
C LYS A 82 -11.55 -10.97 3.84
N LEU A 83 -10.77 -9.93 4.15
CA LEU A 83 -10.28 -9.64 5.50
C LEU A 83 -11.26 -8.81 6.36
N PHE A 84 -12.47 -8.55 5.86
CA PHE A 84 -13.51 -7.81 6.57
C PHE A 84 -14.80 -8.63 6.78
N PRO A 85 -14.74 -9.81 7.43
CA PRO A 85 -15.95 -10.56 7.77
C PRO A 85 -16.82 -9.75 8.73
N GLN A 86 -18.14 -9.96 8.66
CA GLN A 86 -19.10 -9.30 9.53
C GLN A 86 -18.75 -9.53 11.00
N GLY A 87 -18.94 -8.49 11.82
CA GLY A 87 -18.57 -8.53 13.24
C GLY A 87 -17.11 -8.25 13.54
N SER A 88 -16.22 -8.10 12.54
CA SER A 88 -14.80 -7.88 12.80
C SER A 88 -14.38 -6.43 13.15
N SER A 89 -15.30 -5.57 13.65
CA SER A 89 -15.00 -4.15 13.97
C SER A 89 -14.72 -3.86 15.46
N HIS A 90 -14.57 -4.90 16.27
CA HIS A 90 -14.23 -4.74 17.69
C HIS A 90 -12.77 -4.29 17.86
N PRO A 91 -12.44 -3.52 18.92
CA PRO A 91 -11.05 -3.18 19.23
C PRO A 91 -10.15 -4.42 19.25
N PRO A 92 -8.91 -4.34 18.76
CA PRO A 92 -8.19 -3.12 18.37
C PRO A 92 -8.44 -2.67 16.92
N SER A 93 -9.48 -3.20 16.25
CA SER A 93 -9.78 -2.79 14.87
C SER A 93 -10.21 -1.32 14.77
N GLU A 94 -9.71 -0.69 13.71
CA GLU A 94 -10.12 0.66 13.29
C GLU A 94 -11.26 0.66 12.25
N ALA A 95 -11.79 -0.51 11.90
CA ALA A 95 -12.86 -0.62 10.92
C ALA A 95 -14.15 0.04 11.46
N ARG A 96 -14.75 0.93 10.67
CA ARG A 96 -16.09 1.46 10.94
C ARG A 96 -17.13 0.41 10.56
N LYS A 97 -18.25 0.40 11.29
CA LYS A 97 -19.43 -0.41 10.92
C LYS A 97 -20.00 -0.04 9.54
N ALA A 98 -19.65 1.14 9.02
CA ALA A 98 -20.00 1.62 7.69
C ALA A 98 -19.61 0.64 6.57
N ILE A 99 -18.51 -0.11 6.71
CA ILE A 99 -18.06 -1.11 5.72
C ILE A 99 -19.17 -2.08 5.35
N TRP A 100 -19.89 -2.61 6.33
CA TRP A 100 -20.96 -3.58 6.08
C TRP A 100 -22.31 -2.96 5.74
N ARG A 101 -22.47 -1.64 5.92
CA ARG A 101 -23.68 -0.91 5.50
C ARG A 101 -23.58 -0.44 4.05
N ASP A 102 -22.37 -0.13 3.60
CA ASP A 102 -22.06 0.30 2.24
C ASP A 102 -20.94 -0.57 1.65
N TRP A 103 -21.25 -1.86 1.55
CA TRP A 103 -20.29 -2.87 1.09
C TRP A 103 -19.88 -2.64 -0.36
N GLN A 104 -20.80 -2.18 -1.21
CA GLN A 104 -20.54 -1.97 -2.63
C GLN A 104 -19.45 -0.91 -2.82
N THR A 105 -19.58 0.26 -2.18
CA THR A 105 -18.56 1.32 -2.25
C THR A 105 -17.20 0.84 -1.73
N PHE A 106 -17.19 0.08 -0.63
CA PHE A 106 -15.96 -0.49 -0.07
C PHE A 106 -15.28 -1.46 -1.04
N ALA A 107 -16.04 -2.38 -1.63
CA ALA A 107 -15.53 -3.34 -2.62
C ALA A 107 -15.05 -2.65 -3.91
N ASP A 108 -15.75 -1.60 -4.34
CA ASP A 108 -15.37 -0.83 -5.53
C ASP A 108 -14.07 -0.05 -5.33
N LEU A 109 -13.83 0.50 -4.14
CA LEU A 109 -12.55 1.12 -3.80
C LEU A 109 -11.42 0.08 -3.73
N ALA A 110 -11.69 -1.11 -3.19
CA ALA A 110 -10.72 -2.20 -3.14
C ALA A 110 -10.30 -2.67 -4.55
N ARG A 111 -11.27 -2.88 -5.44
CA ARG A 111 -11.03 -3.22 -6.85
C ARG A 111 -10.38 -2.08 -7.63
N ARG A 112 -10.74 -0.83 -7.35
CA ARG A 112 -10.07 0.33 -7.94
C ARG A 112 -8.59 0.36 -7.58
N LEU A 113 -8.25 0.04 -6.32
CA LEU A 113 -6.85 -0.05 -5.89
C LEU A 113 -6.08 -1.16 -6.62
N GLU A 114 -6.74 -2.28 -6.93
CA GLU A 114 -6.17 -3.38 -7.72
C GLU A 114 -5.80 -2.92 -9.14
N VAL A 115 -6.75 -2.31 -9.86
CA VAL A 115 -6.53 -1.78 -11.21
C VAL A 115 -5.46 -0.69 -11.21
N GLN A 116 -5.52 0.24 -10.25
CA GLN A 116 -4.57 1.34 -10.16
C GLN A 116 -3.15 0.87 -9.82
N SER A 117 -3.00 -0.18 -9.01
CA SER A 117 -1.70 -0.74 -8.72
C SER A 117 -1.10 -1.50 -9.90
N ALA A 118 -1.89 -2.26 -10.66
CA ALA A 118 -1.45 -2.84 -11.93
C ALA A 118 -1.00 -1.75 -12.92
N GLY A 119 -1.82 -0.71 -13.10
CA GLY A 119 -1.47 0.45 -13.92
C GLY A 119 -0.21 1.19 -13.43
N LEU A 120 0.03 1.26 -12.12
CA LEU A 120 1.26 1.86 -11.57
C LEU A 120 2.51 1.05 -11.93
N ALA A 121 2.42 -0.29 -11.92
CA ALA A 121 3.53 -1.13 -12.37
C ALA A 121 3.83 -0.92 -13.85
N ALA A 122 2.78 -0.85 -14.69
CA ALA A 122 2.92 -0.63 -16.12
C ALA A 122 3.49 0.76 -16.44
N ALA A 123 3.10 1.79 -15.68
CA ALA A 123 3.57 3.16 -15.86
C ALA A 123 4.96 3.43 -15.26
N ALA A 124 5.60 2.48 -14.58
CA ALA A 124 6.82 2.71 -13.81
C ALA A 124 8.04 3.13 -14.65
N GLU A 125 8.06 2.84 -15.95
CA GLU A 125 9.13 3.28 -16.86
C GLU A 125 8.82 4.64 -17.51
N ASN A 126 7.61 5.17 -17.31
CA ASN A 126 7.22 6.45 -17.87
C ASN A 126 7.87 7.58 -17.06
N GLU A 127 8.36 8.61 -17.77
CA GLU A 127 8.92 9.82 -17.14
C GLU A 127 8.01 10.35 -16.02
N PRO A 128 8.50 10.44 -14.77
CA PRO A 128 7.67 10.71 -13.60
C PRO A 128 6.85 12.00 -13.67
N ASP A 129 7.44 13.05 -14.25
CA ASP A 129 6.88 14.40 -14.30
C ASP A 129 6.56 14.86 -15.72
N ARG A 130 6.47 13.95 -16.70
CA ARG A 130 6.16 14.34 -18.09
C ARG A 130 4.84 15.10 -18.09
N ALA A 131 4.88 16.39 -18.44
CA ALA A 131 3.68 17.19 -18.54
C ALA A 131 2.76 16.50 -19.56
N ALA A 132 1.53 16.20 -19.14
CA ALA A 132 0.50 15.74 -20.06
C ALA A 132 0.26 16.87 -21.07
N GLY A 133 0.87 16.77 -22.25
CA GLY A 133 0.75 17.77 -23.32
C GLY A 133 2.05 18.50 -23.68
N ALA A 134 3.05 17.78 -24.16
CA ALA A 134 3.97 18.30 -25.18
C ALA A 134 3.61 17.69 -26.53
N SER A 135 2.33 17.75 -26.88
CA SER A 135 1.82 17.59 -28.24
C SER A 135 1.24 18.94 -28.63
N SER A 136 1.89 19.57 -29.58
CA SER A 136 1.53 20.80 -30.28
C SER A 136 0.04 20.89 -30.66
N GLY A 137 -0.58 22.06 -30.43
CA GLY A 137 -1.77 22.51 -31.18
C GLY A 137 -2.99 22.84 -30.32
N GLY A 138 -3.49 24.08 -30.43
CA GLY A 138 -4.51 24.67 -29.57
C GLY A 138 -5.88 23.98 -29.52
N SER A 139 -6.54 24.07 -28.35
CA SER A 139 -7.82 24.78 -28.22
C SER A 139 -8.18 24.90 -26.73
N THR A 140 -8.36 26.14 -26.26
CA THR A 140 -8.81 26.49 -24.90
C THR A 140 -10.33 26.35 -24.76
N GLY A 141 -10.90 25.19 -25.13
CA GLY A 141 -12.36 25.06 -25.29
C GLY A 141 -13.05 23.94 -24.50
N ALA A 142 -12.37 22.90 -24.03
CA ALA A 142 -13.05 21.66 -23.59
C ALA A 142 -12.99 21.35 -22.08
N VAL A 143 -12.34 22.17 -21.24
CA VAL A 143 -12.10 21.83 -19.82
C VAL A 143 -13.29 22.06 -18.89
N MET A 144 -14.49 22.37 -19.42
CA MET A 144 -15.69 22.63 -18.62
C MET A 144 -16.79 21.57 -18.78
N MET A 145 -16.45 20.29 -19.02
CA MET A 145 -17.39 19.16 -18.88
C MET A 145 -16.65 17.86 -18.54
N ALA A 146 -16.27 17.67 -17.29
CA ALA A 146 -15.98 16.32 -16.76
C ALA A 146 -16.41 16.22 -15.30
N SER A 147 -17.71 16.49 -15.08
CA SER A 147 -18.40 16.16 -13.84
C SER A 147 -18.45 14.64 -13.67
N SER A 148 -17.83 14.19 -12.59
CA SER A 148 -18.30 13.15 -11.66
C SER A 148 -19.36 12.17 -12.19
N SER A 149 -18.93 11.00 -12.62
CA SER A 149 -19.50 9.69 -12.24
C SER A 149 -18.69 8.57 -12.91
N SER A 150 -18.09 7.70 -12.10
CA SER A 150 -17.61 6.36 -12.48
C SER A 150 -16.86 6.21 -13.82
N MET A 151 -15.82 7.01 -14.07
CA MET A 151 -14.79 6.59 -15.01
C MET A 151 -13.86 5.62 -14.27
N THR A 152 -14.13 4.32 -14.37
CA THR A 152 -13.11 3.32 -14.12
C THR A 152 -12.05 3.50 -15.21
N VAL A 153 -10.98 4.22 -14.88
CA VAL A 153 -9.82 4.35 -15.76
C VAL A 153 -9.26 2.95 -15.99
N SER A 154 -9.16 2.54 -17.24
CA SER A 154 -8.65 1.22 -17.62
C SER A 154 -7.15 1.13 -17.35
N GLU A 155 -6.65 -0.10 -17.18
CA GLU A 155 -5.21 -0.34 -16.98
C GLU A 155 -4.37 0.21 -18.13
N ASN A 156 -4.84 0.09 -19.38
CA ASN A 156 -4.16 0.63 -20.55
C ASN A 156 -4.06 2.16 -20.52
N GLU A 157 -5.12 2.85 -20.08
CA GLU A 157 -5.07 4.30 -19.93
C GLU A 157 -4.10 4.71 -18.82
N LEU A 158 -4.06 3.96 -17.71
CA LEU A 158 -3.09 4.20 -16.63
C LEU A 158 -1.65 3.96 -17.09
N ALA A 159 -1.40 2.91 -17.87
CA ALA A 159 -0.09 2.55 -18.39
C ALA A 159 0.51 3.64 -19.32
N ALA A 160 -0.33 4.48 -19.92
CA ALA A 160 0.12 5.60 -20.76
C ALA A 160 0.41 6.89 -19.96
N MET A 161 0.06 6.94 -18.67
CA MET A 161 0.23 8.14 -17.85
C MET A 161 1.64 8.23 -17.24
N PRO A 162 2.11 9.44 -16.87
CA PRO A 162 3.29 9.58 -16.01
C PRO A 162 3.14 8.80 -14.70
N ALA A 163 4.19 8.11 -14.26
CA ALA A 163 4.15 7.25 -13.07
C ALA A 163 3.64 8.00 -11.82
N LYS A 164 4.02 9.28 -11.66
CA LYS A 164 3.60 10.12 -10.53
C LYS A 164 2.10 10.41 -10.54
N ARG A 165 1.49 10.54 -11.72
CA ARG A 165 0.04 10.75 -11.87
C ARG A 165 -0.72 9.51 -11.43
N VAL A 166 -0.29 8.32 -11.86
CA VAL A 166 -0.89 7.05 -11.43
C VAL A 166 -0.71 6.84 -9.94
N PHE A 167 0.48 7.13 -9.40
CA PHE A 167 0.74 7.07 -7.96
C PHE A 167 -0.20 7.99 -7.17
N GLY A 168 -0.46 9.20 -7.67
CA GLY A 168 -1.44 10.12 -7.08
C GLY A 168 -2.86 9.54 -7.02
N LEU A 169 -3.30 8.81 -8.06
CA LEU A 169 -4.60 8.13 -8.07
C LEU A 169 -4.67 7.02 -7.02
N VAL A 170 -3.60 6.23 -6.87
CA VAL A 170 -3.47 5.19 -5.82
C VAL A 170 -3.61 5.82 -4.42
N VAL A 171 -2.85 6.87 -4.14
CA VAL A 171 -2.90 7.57 -2.84
C VAL A 171 -4.28 8.18 -2.57
N LYS A 172 -4.93 8.72 -3.60
CA LYS A 172 -6.30 9.24 -3.47
C LYS A 172 -7.28 8.13 -3.07
N THR A 173 -7.23 6.96 -3.71
CA THR A 173 -8.09 5.82 -3.34
C THR A 173 -7.89 5.38 -1.89
N CYS A 174 -6.63 5.35 -1.41
CA CYS A 174 -6.35 5.10 0.02
C CYS A 174 -7.01 6.15 0.92
N SER A 175 -6.94 7.43 0.55
CA SER A 175 -7.57 8.52 1.31
C SER A 175 -9.09 8.40 1.32
N ASP A 176 -9.71 8.20 0.16
CA ASP A 176 -11.17 8.06 0.01
C ASP A 176 -11.68 6.90 0.90
N CYS A 177 -11.05 5.72 0.83
CA CYS A 177 -11.43 4.57 1.65
C CYS A 177 -11.26 4.82 3.15
N HIS A 178 -10.15 5.45 3.57
CA HIS A 178 -9.93 5.72 4.99
C HIS A 178 -10.90 6.75 5.56
N SER A 179 -11.28 7.78 4.80
CA SER A 179 -12.26 8.78 5.20
C SER A 179 -13.61 8.13 5.55
N ASP A 180 -14.07 7.21 4.71
CA ASP A 180 -15.40 6.61 4.86
C ASP A 180 -15.41 5.43 5.85
N PHE A 181 -14.32 4.65 5.87
CA PHE A 181 -14.34 3.31 6.47
C PHE A 181 -13.35 3.08 7.63
N ARG A 182 -12.41 4.01 7.90
CA ARG A 182 -11.45 3.90 9.02
C ARG A 182 -11.74 4.92 10.11
N ARG A 183 -11.72 4.48 11.38
CA ARG A 183 -11.79 5.39 12.53
C ARG A 183 -10.52 6.24 12.60
N GLU A 184 -10.65 7.47 13.07
CA GLU A 184 -9.49 8.28 13.42
C GLU A 184 -8.83 7.71 14.67
N ARG A 185 -7.49 7.77 14.72
CA ARG A 185 -6.76 7.48 15.95
C ARG A 185 -6.91 8.70 16.87
N LYS A 186 -7.41 8.46 18.08
CA LYS A 186 -7.35 9.43 19.17
C LYS A 186 -5.94 9.43 19.77
#